data_AF-A0AAU9WA75-F1
#
_entry.id   AF-A0AAU9WA75-F1
#
_cell.length_a   1.000
_cell.length_b   1.000
_cell.length_c   1.000
_cell.angle_alpha   90.00
_cell.angle_beta   90.00
_cell.angle_gamma   90.00
#
_symmetry.space_group_name_H-M   'P 1'
#
loop_
_entity.id
_entity.type
_entity.pdbx_description
1 polymer ?
#
loop_
_entity_poly.entity_id
_entity_poly.type
_entity_poly.pdbx_seq_one_letter_code
_entity_poly.pdbx_strand_id
1 'polypeptide(L)'
;RGKGWFYRWRRRWKKIRRVRLTCRIRGRRRRVRRRRRKWLVRVKRRWRRFIRVRLESQGFVDKKRGRTLLGRSRAYIRVNGRDYSPHRRGFNVVLVNRRTGRVFRRQSFDTHGSRYQAKKFKKFIYGIKSGTIVLVAIQDEAYRYGRYYKYVFRRLKIHPRRIRLGYRSSLALIGYVGGHRPSWLRYMSRRQKRGPSSVVSRIPLGRGMRRRRRLRRIRRRRRRLLRRIRRQGFVDKVRGRTLYGRSRAYIRVNGRDYSLHRRGFNVVLVSRRTGRVFRRVSFDTHGSRNQAKRFKNFIYRIRSGTIVLVAVQDEAYRYGRYYKYVFKRLQMLPRRIKLSYRGSLAVIGYVGRVRQRWLRYRFRPQKRGPSSVVSRIP
;
A
#
# COMPACT_ATOMS: atom_id res chain seq x y z
N ARG A 1 38.16 -22.49 -11.30
CA ARG A 1 39.25 -23.25 -11.93
C ARG A 1 38.70 -23.83 -13.25
N GLY A 2 39.38 -23.59 -14.36
CA GLY A 2 39.38 -24.48 -15.53
C GLY A 2 38.41 -24.28 -16.69
N LYS A 3 37.09 -24.09 -16.49
CA LYS A 3 36.15 -24.31 -17.62
C LYS A 3 36.06 -23.11 -18.60
N GLY A 4 36.79 -23.20 -19.72
CA GLY A 4 36.60 -22.35 -20.89
C GLY A 4 35.19 -22.55 -21.47
N TRP A 5 34.57 -21.47 -21.95
CA TRP A 5 33.26 -21.56 -22.59
C TRP A 5 33.48 -21.80 -24.09
N PHE A 6 32.83 -22.80 -24.65
CA PHE A 6 32.88 -23.11 -26.07
C PHE A 6 31.47 -22.96 -26.66
N TYR A 7 31.39 -22.58 -27.93
CA TYR A 7 30.15 -22.67 -28.70
C TYR A 7 30.40 -23.52 -29.94
N ARG A 8 29.39 -24.29 -30.33
CA ARG A 8 29.44 -25.12 -31.54
C ARG A 8 28.94 -24.28 -32.71
N TRP A 9 29.76 -24.19 -33.76
CA TRP A 9 29.38 -23.57 -35.03
C TRP A 9 29.64 -24.60 -36.13
N ARG A 10 28.58 -25.04 -36.80
CA ARG A 10 28.58 -26.23 -37.66
C ARG A 10 29.10 -27.47 -36.90
N ARG A 11 30.12 -28.16 -37.42
CA ARG A 11 30.76 -29.33 -36.82
C ARG A 11 31.96 -29.01 -35.91
N ARG A 12 32.35 -27.72 -35.73
CA ARG A 12 33.54 -27.33 -34.97
C ARG A 12 33.20 -26.61 -33.66
N TRP A 13 33.99 -26.88 -32.61
CA TRP A 13 33.90 -26.19 -31.31
C TRP A 13 34.84 -24.98 -31.28
N LYS A 14 34.30 -23.79 -31.02
CA LYS A 14 35.09 -22.54 -30.92
C LYS A 14 35.12 -22.02 -29.50
N LYS A 15 36.31 -21.63 -29.02
CA LYS A 15 36.56 -21.09 -27.66
C LYS A 15 36.12 -19.63 -27.56
N ILE A 16 35.25 -19.32 -26.60
CA ILE A 16 34.76 -17.96 -26.35
C ILE A 16 35.79 -17.19 -25.52
N ARG A 17 36.53 -16.29 -26.18
CA ARG A 17 37.59 -15.49 -25.54
C ARG A 17 37.06 -14.42 -24.57
N ARG A 18 35.90 -13.79 -24.84
CA ARG A 18 35.32 -12.71 -23.99
C ARG A 18 33.78 -12.74 -23.97
N VAL A 19 33.17 -13.07 -22.83
CA VAL A 19 31.71 -12.98 -22.65
C VAL A 19 31.32 -11.60 -22.08
N ARG A 20 30.78 -10.70 -22.90
CA ARG A 20 30.21 -9.42 -22.44
C ARG A 20 28.77 -9.62 -21.95
N LEU A 21 28.61 -9.84 -20.65
CA LEU A 21 27.27 -9.93 -20.06
C LEU A 21 26.70 -8.53 -19.80
N THR A 22 25.45 -8.32 -20.23
CA THR A 22 24.65 -7.16 -19.89
C THR A 22 23.37 -7.60 -19.18
N CYS A 23 22.86 -6.79 -18.26
CA CYS A 23 21.55 -7.01 -17.66
C CYS A 23 20.65 -5.79 -17.86
N ARG A 24 19.34 -6.03 -18.01
CA ARG A 24 18.37 -4.95 -18.23
C ARG A 24 17.86 -4.43 -16.88
N ILE A 25 18.23 -3.21 -16.52
CA ILE A 25 17.81 -2.54 -15.28
C ILE A 25 17.11 -1.23 -15.62
N ARG A 26 15.84 -1.10 -15.20
CA ARG A 26 14.98 0.06 -15.51
C ARG A 26 14.87 0.33 -17.03
N GLY A 27 14.75 -0.72 -17.84
CA GLY A 27 14.61 -0.62 -19.29
C GLY A 27 15.93 -0.51 -20.06
N ARG A 28 17.03 -0.09 -19.42
CA ARG A 28 18.35 0.10 -20.05
C ARG A 28 19.26 -1.12 -19.87
N ARG A 29 20.03 -1.49 -20.90
CA ARG A 29 21.11 -2.48 -20.80
C ARG A 29 22.25 -1.89 -19.95
N ARG A 30 22.77 -2.66 -18.99
CA ARG A 30 23.87 -2.25 -18.09
C ARG A 30 24.91 -3.36 -18.09
N ARG A 31 26.19 -3.00 -18.23
CA ARG A 31 27.31 -3.94 -18.14
C ARG A 31 27.39 -4.53 -16.72
N VAL A 32 27.59 -5.85 -16.62
CA VAL A 32 27.88 -6.54 -15.36
C VAL A 32 29.35 -6.92 -15.30
N ARG A 33 29.93 -6.90 -14.10
CA ARG A 33 31.28 -7.43 -13.84
C ARG A 33 31.21 -8.56 -12.83
N ARG A 34 32.04 -9.60 -12.98
CA ARG A 34 32.15 -10.71 -12.03
C ARG A 34 33.33 -10.45 -11.10
N ARG A 35 33.11 -10.38 -9.79
CA ARG A 35 34.18 -10.28 -8.78
C ARG A 35 33.84 -11.19 -7.60
N ARG A 36 34.80 -12.00 -7.13
CA ARG A 36 34.62 -12.97 -6.01
C ARG A 36 33.31 -13.78 -6.10
N ARG A 37 33.08 -14.42 -7.25
CA ARG A 37 31.88 -15.23 -7.58
C ARG A 37 30.53 -14.46 -7.51
N LYS A 38 30.51 -13.12 -7.50
CA LYS A 38 29.31 -12.27 -7.49
C LYS A 38 29.26 -11.38 -8.74
N TRP A 39 28.07 -11.26 -9.34
CA TRP A 39 27.80 -10.33 -10.44
C TRP A 39 27.44 -8.96 -9.89
N LEU A 40 28.21 -7.95 -10.25
CA LEU A 40 28.05 -6.58 -9.80
C LEU A 40 27.60 -5.70 -10.96
N VAL A 41 26.66 -4.81 -10.69
CA VAL A 41 26.25 -3.74 -11.60
C VAL A 41 26.59 -2.42 -10.95
N ARG A 42 27.37 -1.58 -11.64
CA ARG A 42 27.57 -0.19 -11.24
C ARG A 42 26.29 0.59 -11.57
N VAL A 43 25.45 0.83 -10.56
CA VAL A 43 24.28 1.70 -10.70
C VAL A 43 24.70 3.09 -10.22
N LYS A 44 24.81 4.07 -11.14
CA LYS A 44 24.94 5.49 -10.76
C LYS A 44 23.76 5.80 -9.81
N ARG A 45 24.04 6.09 -8.53
CA ARG A 45 23.02 6.51 -7.57
C ARG A 45 22.48 7.84 -8.08
N ARG A 46 21.32 7.85 -8.75
CA ARG A 46 20.56 9.10 -8.89
C ARG A 46 20.24 9.53 -7.47
N TRP A 47 20.95 10.54 -6.98
CA TRP A 47 20.71 11.20 -5.71
C TRP A 47 19.20 11.38 -5.57
N ARG A 48 18.63 10.79 -4.52
CA ARG A 48 17.21 11.02 -4.23
C ARG A 48 17.15 12.46 -3.77
N ARG A 49 16.78 13.40 -4.66
CA ARG A 49 16.42 14.76 -4.24
C ARG A 49 15.43 14.63 -3.09
N PHE A 50 15.71 15.27 -1.97
CA PHE A 50 14.83 15.34 -0.81
C PHE A 50 14.76 16.78 -0.34
N ILE A 51 13.68 17.13 0.35
CA ILE A 51 13.62 18.34 1.16
C ILE A 51 13.70 17.97 2.63
N ARG A 52 14.39 18.79 3.41
CA ARG A 52 14.34 18.74 4.86
C ARG A 52 13.28 19.72 5.31
N VAL A 53 12.31 19.26 6.09
CA VAL A 53 11.31 20.14 6.70
C VAL A 53 11.41 20.08 8.21
N ARG A 54 11.34 21.23 8.86
CA ARG A 54 11.30 21.38 10.33
C ARG A 54 10.17 22.36 10.65
N LEU A 55 9.19 21.88 11.40
CA LEU A 55 8.05 22.68 11.83
C LEU A 55 8.12 22.79 13.34
N GLU A 56 7.78 23.96 13.86
CA GLU A 56 7.64 24.23 15.27
C GLU A 56 6.38 25.07 15.48
N SER A 57 5.54 24.64 16.41
CA SER A 57 4.31 25.30 16.79
C SER A 57 4.39 25.61 18.27
N GLN A 58 4.14 26.86 18.62
CA GLN A 58 4.21 27.38 19.98
C GLN A 58 2.83 27.92 20.36
N GLY A 59 2.30 27.45 21.48
CA GLY A 59 1.13 28.03 22.14
C GLY A 59 1.51 29.24 22.99
N PHE A 60 0.51 30.04 23.36
CA PHE A 60 0.69 31.29 24.11
C PHE A 60 1.56 31.14 25.38
N VAL A 61 1.33 30.07 26.14
CA VAL A 61 2.00 29.79 27.43
C VAL A 61 3.06 28.68 27.33
N ASP A 62 3.49 28.32 26.12
CA ASP A 62 4.60 27.37 26.00
C ASP A 62 5.90 28.01 26.52
N LYS A 63 6.81 27.19 27.05
CA LYS A 63 8.13 27.63 27.50
C LYS A 63 9.18 27.42 26.42
N LYS A 64 10.10 28.37 26.27
CA LYS A 64 11.28 28.26 25.42
C LYS A 64 12.49 28.85 26.16
N ARG A 65 13.54 28.04 26.34
CA ARG A 65 14.72 28.40 27.16
C ARG A 65 14.32 28.88 28.57
N GLY A 66 13.49 28.08 29.27
CA GLY A 66 13.00 28.40 30.62
C GLY A 66 11.88 29.45 30.69
N ARG A 67 11.77 30.37 29.72
CA ARG A 67 10.81 31.49 29.76
C ARG A 67 9.47 31.17 29.08
N THR A 68 8.37 31.59 29.69
CA THR A 68 7.02 31.53 29.10
C THR A 68 6.89 32.56 27.98
N LEU A 69 6.26 32.17 26.87
CA LEU A 69 6.22 33.01 25.67
C LEU A 69 5.30 34.24 25.80
N LEU A 70 4.10 34.10 26.39
CA LEU A 70 3.15 35.19 26.68
C LEU A 70 2.99 36.18 25.52
N GLY A 71 2.49 35.72 24.37
CA GLY A 71 2.34 36.54 23.16
C GLY A 71 3.56 36.50 22.23
N ARG A 72 4.75 36.13 22.71
CA ARG A 72 5.96 35.92 21.86
C ARG A 72 5.96 34.59 21.12
N SER A 73 4.86 33.84 21.18
CA SER A 73 4.73 32.54 20.53
C SER A 73 4.82 32.69 19.00
N ARG A 74 5.55 31.78 18.36
CA ARG A 74 5.81 31.79 16.92
C ARG A 74 5.56 30.42 16.31
N ALA A 75 4.97 30.40 15.11
CA ALA A 75 4.99 29.24 14.24
C ALA A 75 6.21 29.31 13.31
N TYR A 76 7.04 28.28 13.26
CA TYR A 76 8.16 28.15 12.31
C TYR A 76 7.87 27.02 11.33
N ILE A 77 8.04 27.27 10.03
CA ILE A 77 7.86 26.27 8.96
C ILE A 77 9.06 26.35 8.01
N ARG A 78 10.12 25.63 8.38
CA ARG A 78 11.37 25.65 7.63
C ARG A 78 11.43 24.57 6.57
N VAL A 79 11.77 24.96 5.35
CA VAL A 79 12.03 24.06 4.21
C VAL A 79 13.46 24.28 3.75
N ASN A 80 14.30 23.26 3.88
CA ASN A 80 15.74 23.31 3.64
C ASN A 80 16.47 24.42 4.42
N GLY A 81 16.03 24.68 5.65
CA GLY A 81 16.65 25.69 6.54
C GLY A 81 15.96 27.05 6.48
N ARG A 82 15.44 27.46 5.32
CA ARG A 82 14.71 28.73 5.17
C ARG A 82 13.30 28.63 5.74
N ASP A 83 12.90 29.64 6.53
CA ASP A 83 11.54 29.74 7.05
C ASP A 83 10.57 30.32 6.02
N TYR A 84 9.38 29.74 5.98
CA TYR A 84 8.29 30.15 5.10
C TYR A 84 6.98 30.38 5.87
N SER A 85 7.02 30.35 7.21
CA SER A 85 5.85 30.66 8.02
C SER A 85 5.43 32.13 7.87
N PRO A 86 4.13 32.43 7.77
CA PRO A 86 3.63 33.81 7.87
C PRO A 86 3.75 34.43 9.27
N HIS A 87 4.01 33.64 10.31
CA HIS A 87 4.14 34.09 11.71
C HIS A 87 2.92 34.87 12.25
N ARG A 88 1.70 34.49 11.84
CA ARG A 88 0.44 35.09 12.34
C ARG A 88 -0.26 34.15 13.31
N ARG A 89 -1.10 34.67 14.23
CA ARG A 89 -1.96 33.86 15.11
C ARG A 89 -2.81 32.87 14.31
N GLY A 90 -3.06 31.70 14.90
CA GLY A 90 -3.87 30.63 14.28
C GLY A 90 -3.05 29.66 13.42
N PHE A 91 -3.68 29.13 12.36
CA PHE A 91 -3.06 28.15 11.47
C PHE A 91 -2.15 28.83 10.44
N ASN A 92 -0.87 28.50 10.46
CA ASN A 92 0.10 28.87 9.43
C ASN A 92 0.32 27.68 8.49
N VAL A 93 0.19 27.89 7.18
CA VAL A 93 0.20 26.83 6.16
C VAL A 93 1.20 27.15 5.06
N VAL A 94 2.05 26.18 4.72
CA VAL A 94 2.99 26.26 3.60
C VAL A 94 2.78 25.07 2.67
N LEU A 95 2.59 25.36 1.39
CA LEU A 95 2.38 24.35 0.34
C LEU A 95 3.66 24.13 -0.46
N VAL A 96 4.06 22.86 -0.56
CA VAL A 96 5.28 22.46 -1.26
C VAL A 96 4.94 21.46 -2.36
N ASN A 97 5.42 21.73 -3.57
CA ASN A 97 5.23 20.85 -4.71
C ASN A 97 6.03 19.55 -4.47
N ARG A 98 5.34 18.40 -4.47
CA ARG A 98 5.99 17.11 -4.16
C ARG A 98 7.02 16.68 -5.21
N ARG A 99 6.93 17.16 -6.45
CA ARG A 99 7.86 16.80 -7.53
C ARG A 99 9.13 17.63 -7.46
N THR A 100 9.00 18.95 -7.33
CA THR A 100 10.12 19.90 -7.41
C THR A 100 10.70 20.26 -6.04
N GLY A 101 9.91 20.16 -4.96
CA GLY A 101 10.27 20.64 -3.63
C GLY A 101 10.16 22.15 -3.46
N ARG A 102 9.67 22.87 -4.48
CA ARG A 102 9.47 24.32 -4.40
C ARG A 102 8.24 24.64 -3.55
N VAL A 103 8.40 25.58 -2.63
CA VAL A 103 7.29 26.25 -1.95
C VAL A 103 6.60 27.11 -3.00
N PHE A 104 5.28 27.02 -3.10
CA PHE A 104 4.51 27.79 -4.09
C PHE A 104 3.35 28.57 -3.50
N ARG A 105 3.02 28.36 -2.22
CA ARG A 105 2.00 29.15 -1.52
C ARG A 105 2.22 29.12 -0.02
N ARG A 106 1.95 30.26 0.63
CA ARG A 106 1.96 30.46 2.08
C ARG A 106 0.66 31.16 2.46
N GLN A 107 0.05 30.79 3.56
CA GLN A 107 -1.19 31.41 4.03
C GLN A 107 -1.33 31.21 5.54
N SER A 108 -1.84 32.23 6.23
CA SER A 108 -2.30 32.13 7.61
C SER A 108 -3.83 32.25 7.71
N PHE A 109 -4.38 31.66 8.77
CA PHE A 109 -5.79 31.74 9.11
C PHE A 109 -5.92 31.94 10.62
N ASP A 110 -6.33 33.14 11.03
CA ASP A 110 -6.64 33.43 12.42
C ASP A 110 -7.98 32.81 12.82
N THR A 111 -7.94 31.53 13.13
CA THR A 111 -9.13 30.78 13.54
C THR A 111 -9.44 30.92 15.02
N HIS A 112 -8.65 31.71 15.77
CA HIS A 112 -9.01 32.07 17.14
C HIS A 112 -10.15 33.08 17.14
N GLY A 113 -9.97 34.15 16.36
CA GLY A 113 -10.88 35.28 16.32
C GLY A 113 -12.16 35.09 15.50
N SER A 114 -12.22 34.13 14.57
CA SER A 114 -13.37 34.05 13.65
C SER A 114 -13.74 32.66 13.12
N ARG A 115 -15.03 32.34 13.20
CA ARG A 115 -15.64 31.15 12.57
C ARG A 115 -15.51 31.19 11.04
N TYR A 116 -15.56 32.39 10.44
CA TYR A 116 -15.36 32.57 9.02
C TYR A 116 -13.96 32.13 8.59
N GLN A 117 -12.93 32.48 9.36
CA GLN A 117 -11.55 32.05 9.09
C GLN A 117 -11.40 30.53 9.19
N ALA A 118 -12.10 29.86 10.11
CA ALA A 118 -12.12 28.39 10.18
C ALA A 118 -12.77 27.75 8.94
N LYS A 119 -13.87 28.33 8.41
CA LYS A 119 -14.48 27.91 7.14
C LYS A 119 -13.53 28.15 5.96
N LYS A 120 -12.89 29.31 5.89
CA LYS A 120 -11.92 29.69 4.85
C LYS A 120 -10.72 28.74 4.84
N PHE A 121 -10.19 28.38 6.01
CA PHE A 121 -9.12 27.39 6.16
C PHE A 121 -9.53 26.01 5.63
N LYS A 122 -10.74 25.53 5.97
CA LYS A 122 -11.28 24.27 5.43
C LYS A 122 -11.38 24.34 3.89
N LYS A 123 -11.99 25.39 3.33
CA LYS A 123 -12.15 25.57 1.88
C LYS A 123 -10.79 25.59 1.17
N PHE A 124 -9.83 26.33 1.74
CA PHE A 124 -8.45 26.39 1.24
C PHE A 124 -7.81 25.01 1.14
N ILE A 125 -7.84 24.20 2.20
CA ILE A 125 -7.23 22.85 2.19
C ILE A 125 -7.91 21.91 1.19
N TYR A 126 -9.23 22.05 1.00
CA TYR A 126 -9.98 21.23 0.04
C TYR A 126 -9.67 21.60 -1.42
N GLY A 127 -9.42 22.88 -1.70
CA GLY A 127 -8.99 23.37 -3.02
C GLY A 127 -7.57 22.99 -3.44
N ILE A 128 -6.76 22.40 -2.54
CA ILE A 128 -5.39 22.00 -2.87
C ILE A 128 -5.38 20.85 -3.88
N LYS A 129 -4.61 21.03 -4.96
CA LYS A 129 -4.35 20.01 -5.99
C LYS A 129 -3.59 18.80 -5.42
N SER A 130 -3.90 17.61 -5.95
CA SER A 130 -3.21 16.35 -5.61
C SER A 130 -1.72 16.42 -5.95
N GLY A 131 -0.87 15.81 -5.12
CA GLY A 131 0.58 15.90 -5.25
C GLY A 131 1.21 17.04 -4.46
N THR A 132 0.50 17.55 -3.44
CA THR A 132 0.98 18.68 -2.62
C THR A 132 1.34 18.21 -1.21
N ILE A 133 2.52 18.59 -0.74
CA ILE A 133 2.92 18.48 0.66
C ILE A 133 2.36 19.72 1.36
N VAL A 134 1.68 19.51 2.49
CA VAL A 134 1.06 20.59 3.27
C VAL A 134 1.74 20.64 4.63
N LEU A 135 2.40 21.73 4.94
CA LEU A 135 3.07 21.95 6.22
C LEU A 135 2.19 22.91 7.03
N VAL A 136 1.87 22.54 8.27
CA VAL A 136 0.95 23.31 9.12
C VAL A 136 1.55 23.45 10.51
N ALA A 137 1.58 24.67 11.04
CA ALA A 137 1.95 24.97 12.42
C ALA A 137 0.97 25.97 13.02
N ILE A 138 0.61 25.80 14.30
CA ILE A 138 -0.21 26.77 15.04
C ILE A 138 0.70 27.77 15.76
N GLN A 139 0.30 29.03 15.77
CA GLN A 139 0.83 30.07 16.63
C GLN A 139 -0.28 30.53 17.58
N ASP A 140 0.05 30.65 18.87
CA ASP A 140 -0.83 31.14 19.92
C ASP A 140 -2.06 30.23 20.20
N GLU A 141 -3.14 30.34 19.40
CA GLU A 141 -4.39 29.61 19.59
C GLU A 141 -5.08 29.28 18.25
N ALA A 142 -5.71 28.10 18.15
CA ALA A 142 -6.56 27.77 17.01
C ALA A 142 -7.72 26.80 17.35
N TYR A 143 -8.08 26.64 18.62
CA TYR A 143 -8.92 25.54 19.09
C TYR A 143 -10.43 25.79 18.91
N ARG A 144 -10.87 27.03 19.14
CA ARG A 144 -12.28 27.45 19.26
C ARG A 144 -13.26 26.79 18.28
N TYR A 145 -12.86 26.56 17.03
CA TYR A 145 -13.72 25.96 15.99
C TYR A 145 -13.30 24.54 15.54
N GLY A 146 -12.83 23.72 16.47
CA GLY A 146 -12.31 22.35 16.28
C GLY A 146 -13.08 21.44 15.31
N ARG A 147 -14.42 21.58 15.25
CA ARG A 147 -15.31 20.77 14.38
C ARG A 147 -14.97 20.84 12.89
N TYR A 148 -14.43 21.96 12.40
CA TYR A 148 -14.06 22.12 10.99
C TYR A 148 -12.77 21.36 10.64
N TYR A 149 -11.85 21.22 11.60
CA TYR A 149 -10.52 20.67 11.36
C TYR A 149 -10.52 19.14 11.22
N LYS A 150 -11.55 18.43 11.71
CA LYS A 150 -11.69 16.98 11.51
C LYS A 150 -11.64 16.59 10.03
N TYR A 151 -12.23 17.43 9.16
CA TYR A 151 -12.24 17.24 7.71
C TYR A 151 -10.88 17.59 7.08
N VAL A 152 -10.26 18.67 7.55
CA VAL A 152 -8.90 19.08 7.16
C VAL A 152 -7.90 17.95 7.42
N PHE A 153 -7.88 17.38 8.64
CA PHE A 153 -6.96 16.30 8.98
C PHE A 153 -7.17 15.06 8.10
N ARG A 154 -8.43 14.68 7.85
CA ARG A 154 -8.76 13.58 6.92
C ARG A 154 -8.24 13.84 5.50
N ARG A 155 -8.41 15.06 4.98
CA ARG A 155 -7.89 15.48 3.67
C ARG A 155 -6.37 15.35 3.60
N LEU A 156 -5.69 15.70 4.69
CA LEU A 156 -4.23 15.59 4.86
C LEU A 156 -3.73 14.18 5.20
N LYS A 157 -4.62 13.16 5.17
CA LYS A 157 -4.35 11.74 5.48
C LYS A 157 -3.95 11.47 6.92
N ILE A 158 -4.40 12.31 7.84
CA ILE A 158 -4.22 12.19 9.29
C ILE A 158 -5.55 11.79 9.91
N HIS A 159 -5.49 10.90 10.89
CA HIS A 159 -6.70 10.45 11.58
C HIS A 159 -7.03 11.47 12.68
N PRO A 160 -8.21 12.11 12.67
CA PRO A 160 -8.52 13.20 13.61
C PRO A 160 -8.34 12.82 15.08
N ARG A 161 -8.74 11.60 15.49
CA ARG A 161 -8.57 11.07 16.86
C ARG A 161 -7.11 11.03 17.36
N ARG A 162 -6.12 11.20 16.47
CA ARG A 162 -4.70 11.23 16.86
C ARG A 162 -4.16 12.63 17.09
N ILE A 163 -4.98 13.66 16.84
CA ILE A 163 -4.63 15.05 17.11
C ILE A 163 -5.32 15.45 18.41
N ARG A 164 -4.53 15.90 19.38
CA ARG A 164 -5.00 16.48 20.64
C ARG A 164 -4.95 17.99 20.50
N LEU A 165 -6.05 18.58 20.07
CA LEU A 165 -6.19 20.04 19.97
C LEU A 165 -7.06 20.52 21.14
N GLY A 166 -6.57 21.48 21.90
CA GLY A 166 -7.23 22.12 23.04
C GLY A 166 -6.91 23.61 23.08
N TYR A 167 -7.54 24.36 24.00
CA TYR A 167 -7.24 25.77 24.20
C TYR A 167 -5.73 26.00 24.37
N ARG A 168 -5.17 26.97 23.62
CA ARG A 168 -3.73 27.32 23.60
C ARG A 168 -2.77 26.12 23.44
N SER A 169 -3.24 25.05 22.80
CA SER A 169 -2.42 23.89 22.44
C SER A 169 -1.51 24.17 21.25
N SER A 170 -0.44 23.39 21.10
CA SER A 170 0.44 23.44 19.94
C SER A 170 0.19 22.26 18.99
N LEU A 171 0.34 22.49 17.68
CA LEU A 171 0.24 21.47 16.64
C LEU A 171 1.20 21.79 15.50
N ALA A 172 2.15 20.88 15.25
CA ALA A 172 2.99 20.89 14.06
C ALA A 172 2.74 19.65 13.22
N LEU A 173 2.46 19.83 11.93
CA LEU A 173 1.87 18.79 11.09
C LEU A 173 2.42 18.84 9.66
N ILE A 174 2.89 17.69 9.20
CA ILE A 174 3.33 17.44 7.82
C ILE A 174 2.29 16.55 7.17
N GLY A 175 1.38 17.15 6.41
CA GLY A 175 0.30 16.50 5.67
C GLY A 175 0.59 16.26 4.20
N TYR A 176 -0.30 15.53 3.53
CA TYR A 176 -0.20 15.29 2.09
C TYR A 176 -1.58 15.22 1.44
N VAL A 177 -1.75 15.97 0.35
CA VAL A 177 -2.94 15.89 -0.50
C VAL A 177 -2.62 14.99 -1.69
N GLY A 178 -3.22 13.79 -1.71
CA GLY A 178 -3.09 12.84 -2.82
C GLY A 178 -3.67 11.46 -2.53
N GLY A 179 -3.49 10.52 -3.46
CA GLY A 179 -4.17 9.21 -3.41
C GLY A 179 -3.72 8.26 -2.28
N HIS A 180 -2.50 8.39 -1.76
CA HIS A 180 -1.96 7.47 -0.75
C HIS A 180 -1.32 8.22 0.42
N ARG A 181 -1.44 7.65 1.64
CA ARG A 181 -0.77 8.17 2.84
C ARG A 181 0.74 7.89 2.76
N PRO A 182 1.61 8.92 2.71
CA PRO A 182 3.05 8.70 2.63
C PRO A 182 3.65 8.29 3.97
N SER A 183 4.77 7.56 3.94
CA SER A 183 5.47 7.11 5.15
C SER A 183 6.21 8.23 5.91
N TRP A 184 6.47 9.36 5.24
CA TRP A 184 7.15 10.53 5.80
C TRP A 184 6.18 11.52 6.48
N LEU A 185 4.87 11.22 6.47
CA LEU A 185 3.87 11.95 7.23
C LEU A 185 4.23 11.94 8.72
N ARG A 186 4.24 13.09 9.37
CA ARG A 186 4.55 13.28 10.79
C ARG A 186 3.67 14.39 11.33
N TYR A 187 3.31 14.31 12.61
CA TYR A 187 2.62 15.37 13.32
C TYR A 187 2.91 15.21 14.81
N MET A 188 2.88 16.31 15.55
CA MET A 188 2.90 16.34 17.00
C MET A 188 1.90 17.39 17.45
N SER A 189 1.12 17.04 18.47
CA SER A 189 0.18 17.96 19.12
C SER A 189 0.33 17.81 20.62
N ARG A 190 0.39 18.92 21.34
CA ARG A 190 0.54 18.92 22.80
C ARG A 190 -0.47 19.88 23.42
N ARG A 191 -0.99 19.51 24.59
CA ARG A 191 -1.86 20.39 25.39
C ARG A 191 -1.09 21.63 25.81
N GLN A 192 -1.84 22.65 26.25
CA GLN A 192 -1.30 23.87 26.84
C GLN A 192 -0.20 23.57 27.87
N LYS A 193 0.83 24.42 27.95
CA LYS A 193 2.01 24.31 28.84
C LYS A 193 2.94 23.11 28.56
N ARG A 194 2.55 22.17 27.68
CA ARG A 194 3.38 21.01 27.32
C ARG A 194 4.10 21.16 25.98
N GLY A 195 3.81 22.21 25.22
CA GLY A 195 4.51 22.51 23.98
C GLY A 195 5.93 23.06 24.21
N PRO A 196 6.66 23.39 23.14
CA PRO A 196 6.21 23.45 21.76
C PRO A 196 6.02 22.08 21.09
N SER A 197 5.23 22.08 20.02
CA SER A 197 5.13 20.94 19.11
C SER A 197 6.12 21.10 17.96
N SER A 198 7.19 20.31 17.92
CA SER A 198 8.17 20.24 16.84
C SER A 198 8.13 18.92 16.06
N VAL A 199 8.24 19.00 14.73
CA VAL A 199 8.40 17.82 13.87
C VAL A 199 9.46 18.06 12.79
N VAL A 200 10.28 17.03 12.55
CA VAL A 200 11.32 17.05 11.50
C VAL A 200 11.10 15.88 10.55
N SER A 201 11.25 16.11 9.25
CA SER A 201 11.16 15.04 8.25
C SER A 201 12.05 15.30 7.04
N ARG A 202 12.64 14.23 6.49
CA ARG A 202 13.32 14.23 5.19
C ARG A 202 12.37 13.65 4.15
N ILE A 203 11.77 14.51 3.34
CA ILE A 203 10.76 14.13 2.36
C ILE A 203 11.43 13.89 1.01
N PRO A 204 11.46 12.65 0.48
CA PRO A 204 12.01 12.40 -0.85
C PRO A 204 11.12 13.07 -1.91
N LEU A 205 11.73 13.70 -2.92
CA LEU A 205 11.09 14.35 -4.06
C LEU A 205 11.00 13.42 -5.30
N GLY A 206 10.36 13.90 -6.37
CA GLY A 206 10.20 13.20 -7.66
C GLY A 206 8.84 12.54 -7.87
N ARG A 207 8.54 12.10 -9.12
CA ARG A 207 7.29 11.39 -9.46
C ARG A 207 7.04 10.33 -8.39
N GLY A 208 5.84 10.38 -7.79
CA GLY A 208 5.49 9.75 -6.52
C GLY A 208 6.01 8.33 -6.37
N MET A 209 6.06 7.83 -5.14
CA MET A 209 6.34 6.43 -4.82
C MET A 209 5.54 5.45 -5.71
N ARG A 210 5.97 5.20 -6.97
CA ARG A 210 6.05 3.84 -7.49
C ARG A 210 6.93 3.19 -6.45
N ARG A 211 6.30 2.36 -5.60
CA ARG A 211 6.94 1.57 -4.55
C ARG A 211 8.39 1.38 -4.91
N ARG A 212 9.29 1.65 -3.96
CA ARG A 212 10.59 1.00 -3.94
C ARG A 212 10.36 -0.44 -4.41
N ARG A 213 10.66 -0.74 -5.68
CA ARG A 213 11.34 -1.98 -6.03
C ARG A 213 12.52 -1.91 -5.08
N ARG A 214 12.42 -2.58 -3.93
CA ARG A 214 13.59 -2.89 -3.12
C ARG A 214 14.53 -3.49 -4.15
N LEU A 215 15.53 -2.71 -4.56
CA LEU A 215 16.79 -3.24 -5.02
C LEU A 215 17.28 -4.03 -3.82
N ARG A 216 16.79 -5.27 -3.69
CA ARG A 216 17.50 -6.27 -2.92
C ARG A 216 18.81 -6.38 -3.66
N ARG A 217 19.84 -5.81 -3.02
CA ARG A 217 21.25 -6.18 -3.15
C ARG A 217 21.33 -7.58 -3.75
N ILE A 218 22.06 -7.70 -4.86
CA ILE A 218 22.54 -8.97 -5.37
C ILE A 218 23.48 -9.54 -4.29
N ARG A 219 22.89 -10.14 -3.26
CA ARG A 219 23.49 -11.21 -2.48
C ARG A 219 22.58 -12.39 -2.72
N ARG A 220 23.16 -13.45 -3.29
CA ARG A 220 22.57 -14.78 -3.46
C ARG A 220 21.88 -15.17 -2.15
N ARG A 221 20.57 -14.97 -2.03
CA ARG A 221 19.71 -15.61 -1.04
C ARG A 221 18.36 -15.81 -1.71
N ARG A 222 18.01 -17.09 -1.83
CA ARG A 222 16.77 -17.69 -2.35
C ARG A 222 15.56 -16.74 -2.23
N ARG A 223 14.91 -16.47 -3.36
CA ARG A 223 13.66 -15.68 -3.45
C ARG A 223 12.56 -16.35 -2.60
N ARG A 224 12.34 -15.85 -1.38
CA ARG A 224 11.06 -16.00 -0.65
C ARG A 224 10.29 -14.69 -0.84
N LEU A 225 9.17 -14.74 -1.55
CA LEU A 225 8.43 -13.57 -2.01
C LEU A 225 7.10 -13.46 -1.26
N LEU A 226 6.99 -12.41 -0.45
CA LEU A 226 5.83 -12.02 0.35
C LEU A 226 4.61 -11.74 -0.53
N ARG A 227 3.59 -12.62 -0.56
CA ARG A 227 2.28 -12.30 -1.12
C ARG A 227 1.22 -12.31 0.01
N ARG A 228 0.53 -11.18 0.10
CA ARG A 228 -0.50 -10.89 1.10
C ARG A 228 -1.82 -10.99 0.36
N ILE A 229 -2.60 -12.03 0.63
CA ILE A 229 -3.99 -12.15 0.19
C ILE A 229 -4.84 -11.83 1.42
N ARG A 230 -5.77 -10.90 1.32
CA ARG A 230 -6.79 -10.67 2.37
C ARG A 230 -8.12 -10.77 1.66
N ARG A 231 -9.00 -11.65 2.17
CA ARG A 231 -10.38 -11.78 1.74
C ARG A 231 -11.33 -11.48 2.92
N GLN A 232 -12.51 -10.95 2.59
CA GLN A 232 -13.74 -10.93 3.41
C GLN A 232 -14.86 -11.68 2.64
N GLY A 233 -15.95 -12.04 3.33
CA GLY A 233 -17.17 -12.69 2.84
C GLY A 233 -17.66 -13.72 3.87
N PHE A 234 -18.47 -13.30 4.87
CA PHE A 234 -19.95 -13.35 4.96
C PHE A 234 -20.46 -14.77 5.19
N VAL A 235 -21.13 -15.15 6.28
CA VAL A 235 -21.64 -14.45 7.48
C VAL A 235 -20.55 -14.39 8.55
N ASP A 236 -20.30 -13.21 9.11
CA ASP A 236 -19.43 -12.99 10.28
C ASP A 236 -19.60 -11.56 10.80
N LYS A 237 -19.74 -11.38 12.12
CA LYS A 237 -19.92 -10.08 12.79
C LYS A 237 -18.78 -9.12 12.40
N VAL A 238 -19.09 -8.06 11.66
CA VAL A 238 -18.20 -6.89 11.55
C VAL A 238 -18.83 -5.79 12.39
N ARG A 239 -18.26 -5.52 13.57
CA ARG A 239 -18.85 -4.59 14.55
C ARG A 239 -20.27 -4.99 15.00
N GLY A 240 -20.47 -6.28 15.30
CA GLY A 240 -21.72 -6.75 15.92
C GLY A 240 -22.94 -6.92 15.00
N ARG A 241 -22.89 -6.59 13.71
CA ARG A 241 -24.06 -6.73 12.80
C ARG A 241 -23.94 -7.92 11.84
N THR A 242 -24.99 -8.73 11.79
CA THR A 242 -25.21 -9.79 10.78
C THR A 242 -25.62 -9.13 9.47
N LEU A 243 -24.86 -9.37 8.41
CA LEU A 243 -25.26 -8.93 7.07
C LEU A 243 -26.03 -10.09 6.44
N TYR A 244 -27.28 -9.88 6.04
CA TYR A 244 -28.00 -10.73 5.09
C TYR A 244 -27.79 -10.16 3.66
N GLY A 245 -27.74 -11.01 2.63
CA GLY A 245 -27.59 -10.66 1.20
C GLY A 245 -26.28 -10.00 0.69
N ARG A 246 -25.38 -9.48 1.53
CA ARG A 246 -24.23 -8.63 1.09
C ARG A 246 -22.86 -9.34 1.01
N SER A 247 -22.83 -10.64 0.71
CA SER A 247 -21.57 -11.40 0.62
C SER A 247 -20.73 -10.94 -0.58
N ARG A 248 -19.48 -10.52 -0.36
CA ARG A 248 -18.55 -10.19 -1.45
C ARG A 248 -17.29 -11.03 -1.38
N ALA A 249 -16.93 -11.71 -2.46
CA ALA A 249 -15.63 -12.35 -2.60
C ALA A 249 -14.55 -11.33 -2.95
N TYR A 250 -13.39 -11.42 -2.31
CA TYR A 250 -12.23 -10.56 -2.61
C TYR A 250 -11.02 -11.42 -2.96
N ILE A 251 -10.33 -11.08 -4.05
CA ILE A 251 -9.11 -11.77 -4.50
C ILE A 251 -8.06 -10.71 -4.76
N ARG A 252 -7.19 -10.49 -3.77
CA ARG A 252 -6.19 -9.42 -3.83
C ARG A 252 -4.82 -9.93 -4.24
N VAL A 253 -4.30 -9.39 -5.33
CA VAL A 253 -2.93 -9.61 -5.79
C VAL A 253 -2.14 -8.32 -5.62
N ASN A 254 -1.06 -8.36 -4.82
CA ASN A 254 -0.21 -7.21 -4.50
C ASN A 254 -0.93 -6.00 -3.85
N GLY A 255 -2.11 -6.23 -3.28
CA GLY A 255 -2.94 -5.22 -2.62
C GLY A 255 -4.05 -4.63 -3.50
N ARG A 256 -4.11 -4.98 -4.79
CA ARG A 256 -5.22 -4.65 -5.70
C ARG A 256 -6.19 -5.82 -5.76
N ASP A 257 -7.48 -5.53 -5.72
CA ASP A 257 -8.53 -6.53 -5.87
C ASP A 257 -8.79 -6.84 -7.33
N TYR A 258 -9.00 -8.12 -7.61
CA TYR A 258 -9.25 -8.70 -8.93
C TYR A 258 -10.48 -9.61 -8.95
N SER A 259 -11.19 -9.74 -7.82
CA SER A 259 -12.47 -10.44 -7.79
C SER A 259 -13.50 -9.75 -8.69
N LEU A 260 -14.42 -10.53 -9.26
CA LEU A 260 -15.55 -9.99 -10.01
C LEU A 260 -16.75 -9.69 -9.11
N HIS A 261 -16.71 -10.11 -7.84
CA HIS A 261 -17.79 -9.93 -6.86
C HIS A 261 -19.13 -10.52 -7.32
N ARG A 262 -19.09 -11.60 -8.11
CA ARG A 262 -20.28 -12.33 -8.59
C ARG A 262 -20.56 -13.54 -7.70
N ARG A 263 -21.81 -14.00 -7.63
CA ARG A 263 -22.23 -15.24 -6.96
C ARG A 263 -21.44 -16.45 -7.50
N GLY A 264 -21.16 -17.43 -6.63
CA GLY A 264 -20.42 -18.64 -6.97
C GLY A 264 -18.90 -18.47 -6.95
N PHE A 265 -18.17 -19.26 -7.76
CA PHE A 265 -16.70 -19.24 -7.79
C PHE A 265 -16.18 -18.03 -8.54
N ASN A 266 -15.37 -17.21 -7.87
CA ASN A 266 -14.55 -16.18 -8.48
C ASN A 266 -13.13 -16.73 -8.63
N VAL A 267 -12.55 -16.60 -9.82
CA VAL A 267 -11.26 -17.19 -10.19
C VAL A 267 -10.34 -16.13 -10.80
N VAL A 268 -9.09 -16.06 -10.33
CA VAL A 268 -8.06 -15.16 -10.87
C VAL A 268 -6.81 -15.95 -11.20
N LEU A 269 -6.37 -15.83 -12.45
CA LEU A 269 -5.16 -16.49 -12.96
C LEU A 269 -3.97 -15.53 -12.92
N VAL A 270 -2.89 -16.00 -12.32
CA VAL A 270 -1.64 -15.24 -12.16
C VAL A 270 -0.50 -16.01 -12.79
N SER A 271 0.23 -15.35 -13.69
CA SER A 271 1.43 -15.92 -14.30
C SER A 271 2.49 -16.14 -13.23
N ARG A 272 3.00 -17.36 -13.07
CA ARG A 272 4.09 -17.65 -12.13
C ARG A 272 5.36 -16.87 -12.48
N ARG A 273 5.67 -16.75 -13.77
CA ARG A 273 6.88 -16.08 -14.27
C ARG A 273 6.88 -14.58 -14.00
N THR A 274 5.74 -13.92 -14.20
CA THR A 274 5.67 -12.44 -14.15
C THR A 274 4.96 -11.90 -12.90
N GLY A 275 4.15 -12.73 -12.22
CA GLY A 275 3.27 -12.30 -11.14
C GLY A 275 2.12 -11.41 -11.59
N ARG A 276 1.89 -11.27 -12.90
CA ARG A 276 0.78 -10.50 -13.47
C ARG A 276 -0.49 -11.35 -13.48
N VAL A 277 -1.59 -10.71 -13.07
CA VAL A 277 -2.93 -11.23 -13.34
C VAL A 277 -3.16 -11.09 -14.84
N PHE A 278 -3.55 -12.18 -15.50
CA PHE A 278 -3.82 -12.18 -16.94
C PHE A 278 -5.24 -12.63 -17.28
N ARG A 279 -5.99 -13.22 -16.32
CA ARG A 279 -7.39 -13.59 -16.52
C ARG A 279 -8.16 -13.54 -15.20
N ARG A 280 -9.44 -13.14 -15.27
CA ARG A 280 -10.42 -13.16 -14.19
C ARG A 280 -11.73 -13.72 -14.74
N VAL A 281 -12.37 -14.65 -14.02
CA VAL A 281 -13.60 -15.31 -14.45
C VAL A 281 -14.45 -15.62 -13.21
N SER A 282 -15.77 -15.63 -13.36
CA SER A 282 -16.71 -16.09 -12.34
C SER A 282 -17.63 -17.17 -12.88
N PHE A 283 -18.02 -18.12 -12.02
CA PHE A 283 -18.94 -19.21 -12.34
C PHE A 283 -20.04 -19.25 -11.28
N ASP A 284 -21.27 -18.98 -11.70
CA ASP A 284 -22.42 -19.02 -10.78
C ASP A 284 -22.91 -20.45 -10.59
N THR A 285 -22.32 -21.12 -9.60
CA THR A 285 -22.54 -22.55 -9.34
C THR A 285 -23.61 -22.83 -8.29
N HIS A 286 -24.39 -21.82 -7.88
CA HIS A 286 -25.46 -21.97 -6.88
C HIS A 286 -26.57 -22.93 -7.38
N GLY A 287 -27.02 -22.76 -8.63
CA GLY A 287 -28.13 -23.54 -9.19
C GLY A 287 -27.87 -24.23 -10.53
N SER A 288 -26.71 -24.04 -11.17
CA SER A 288 -26.46 -24.55 -12.52
C SER A 288 -25.38 -25.64 -12.58
N ARG A 289 -25.80 -26.87 -12.90
CA ARG A 289 -24.89 -28.00 -13.19
C ARG A 289 -23.97 -27.69 -14.37
N ASN A 290 -24.46 -26.96 -15.38
CA ASN A 290 -23.68 -26.52 -16.52
C ASN A 290 -22.57 -25.53 -16.12
N GLN A 291 -22.83 -24.61 -15.19
CA GLN A 291 -21.78 -23.73 -14.66
C GLN A 291 -20.73 -24.49 -13.84
N ALA A 292 -21.11 -25.55 -13.12
CA ALA A 292 -20.17 -26.42 -12.45
C ALA A 292 -19.27 -27.18 -13.44
N LYS A 293 -19.84 -27.72 -14.53
CA LYS A 293 -19.10 -28.33 -15.65
C LYS A 293 -18.14 -27.33 -16.30
N ARG A 294 -18.61 -26.11 -16.58
CA ARG A 294 -17.78 -25.02 -17.15
C ARG A 294 -16.62 -24.64 -16.24
N PHE A 295 -16.84 -24.55 -14.93
CA PHE A 295 -15.77 -24.28 -13.97
C PHE A 295 -14.72 -25.41 -13.96
N LYS A 296 -15.16 -26.67 -13.92
CA LYS A 296 -14.25 -27.83 -14.04
C LYS A 296 -13.42 -27.73 -15.32
N ASN A 297 -14.07 -27.64 -16.47
CA ASN A 297 -13.40 -27.63 -17.78
C ASN A 297 -12.45 -26.43 -17.92
N PHE A 298 -12.85 -25.26 -17.40
CA PHE A 298 -11.98 -24.09 -17.34
C PHE A 298 -10.68 -24.37 -16.58
N ILE A 299 -10.74 -24.97 -15.39
CA ILE A 299 -9.53 -25.28 -14.60
C ILE A 299 -8.63 -26.30 -15.29
N TYR A 300 -9.23 -27.28 -15.98
CA TYR A 300 -8.48 -28.32 -16.70
C TYR A 300 -7.73 -27.78 -17.93
N ARG A 301 -8.31 -26.81 -18.64
CA ARG A 301 -7.68 -26.11 -19.79
C ARG A 301 -6.58 -25.12 -19.39
N ILE A 302 -6.34 -24.87 -18.09
CA ILE A 302 -5.28 -23.97 -17.65
C ILE A 302 -3.90 -24.59 -17.94
N ARG A 303 -3.06 -23.84 -18.65
CA ARG A 303 -1.67 -24.21 -18.91
C ARG A 303 -0.87 -24.36 -17.61
N SER A 304 -0.03 -25.39 -17.57
CA SER A 304 0.96 -25.60 -16.51
C SER A 304 1.82 -24.35 -16.28
N GLY A 305 2.17 -24.06 -15.03
CA GLY A 305 2.88 -22.83 -14.67
C GLY A 305 1.97 -21.69 -14.20
N THR A 306 0.69 -21.95 -13.95
CA THR A 306 -0.30 -20.94 -13.58
C THR A 306 -0.68 -21.03 -12.10
N ILE A 307 -0.65 -19.89 -11.41
CA ILE A 307 -1.23 -19.77 -10.06
C ILE A 307 -2.71 -19.45 -10.23
N VAL A 308 -3.55 -20.17 -9.50
CA VAL A 308 -5.00 -20.02 -9.55
C VAL A 308 -5.49 -19.59 -8.17
N LEU A 309 -6.16 -18.44 -8.10
CA LEU A 309 -6.77 -17.94 -6.88
C LEU A 309 -8.27 -18.14 -6.99
N VAL A 310 -8.89 -18.77 -6.00
CA VAL A 310 -10.33 -19.08 -6.02
C VAL A 310 -10.99 -18.59 -4.75
N ALA A 311 -12.16 -17.99 -4.90
CA ALA A 311 -12.97 -17.45 -3.81
C ALA A 311 -14.47 -17.65 -4.11
N VAL A 312 -15.19 -18.39 -3.27
CA VAL A 312 -16.66 -18.58 -3.40
C VAL A 312 -17.42 -17.43 -2.76
N GLN A 313 -18.31 -16.76 -3.49
CA GLN A 313 -19.29 -15.81 -2.97
C GLN A 313 -20.65 -16.49 -2.84
N ASP A 314 -21.37 -16.22 -1.76
CA ASP A 314 -22.70 -16.74 -1.45
C ASP A 314 -22.75 -18.27 -1.28
N GLU A 315 -22.70 -19.03 -2.38
CA GLU A 315 -22.78 -20.49 -2.35
C GLU A 315 -22.07 -21.18 -3.51
N ALA A 316 -21.51 -22.36 -3.23
CA ALA A 316 -20.99 -23.27 -4.25
C ALA A 316 -21.09 -24.76 -3.85
N TYR A 317 -22.02 -25.11 -2.97
CA TYR A 317 -22.09 -26.46 -2.37
C TYR A 317 -22.67 -27.52 -3.31
N ARG A 318 -23.78 -27.21 -3.99
CA ARG A 318 -24.70 -28.14 -4.65
C ARG A 318 -24.06 -29.19 -5.58
N TYR A 319 -22.89 -28.87 -6.16
CA TYR A 319 -22.17 -29.72 -7.11
C TYR A 319 -20.77 -30.16 -6.63
N GLY A 320 -20.59 -30.32 -5.32
CA GLY A 320 -19.31 -30.63 -4.66
C GLY A 320 -18.46 -31.73 -5.32
N ARG A 321 -19.09 -32.79 -5.87
CA ARG A 321 -18.42 -33.90 -6.56
C ARG A 321 -17.54 -33.43 -7.73
N TYR A 322 -17.97 -32.42 -8.51
CA TYR A 322 -17.18 -31.88 -9.62
C TYR A 322 -15.90 -31.17 -9.16
N TYR A 323 -15.89 -30.62 -7.94
CA TYR A 323 -14.78 -29.82 -7.45
C TYR A 323 -13.65 -30.64 -6.82
N LYS A 324 -13.91 -31.92 -6.48
CA LYS A 324 -12.85 -32.87 -6.03
C LYS A 324 -11.68 -32.88 -7.02
N TYR A 325 -12.00 -32.98 -8.30
CA TYR A 325 -11.05 -32.98 -9.41
C TYR A 325 -10.39 -31.62 -9.65
N VAL A 326 -11.14 -30.53 -9.51
CA VAL A 326 -10.62 -29.16 -9.56
C VAL A 326 -9.57 -28.96 -8.47
N PHE A 327 -9.86 -29.32 -7.22
CA PHE A 327 -8.93 -29.16 -6.11
C PHE A 327 -7.70 -30.06 -6.24
N LYS A 328 -7.85 -31.29 -6.75
CA LYS A 328 -6.71 -32.16 -7.13
C LYS A 328 -5.83 -31.48 -8.19
N ARG A 329 -6.41 -30.94 -9.26
CA ARG A 329 -5.69 -30.20 -10.32
C ARG A 329 -4.96 -28.96 -9.81
N LEU A 330 -5.51 -28.31 -8.77
CA LEU A 330 -4.88 -27.19 -8.07
C LEU A 330 -3.85 -27.62 -7.01
N GLN A 331 -3.55 -28.91 -6.91
CA GLN A 331 -2.61 -29.51 -5.96
C GLN A 331 -3.03 -29.37 -4.48
N MET A 332 -4.35 -29.29 -4.23
CA MET A 332 -4.93 -29.38 -2.88
C MET A 332 -5.23 -30.83 -2.52
N LEU A 333 -5.40 -31.11 -1.23
CA LEU A 333 -5.86 -32.41 -0.74
C LEU A 333 -7.40 -32.39 -0.66
N PRO A 334 -8.14 -33.07 -1.57
CA PRO A 334 -9.59 -32.94 -1.65
C PRO A 334 -10.31 -33.41 -0.38
N ARG A 335 -9.77 -34.44 0.31
CA ARG A 335 -10.31 -34.97 1.58
C ARG A 335 -10.42 -33.90 2.68
N ARG A 336 -9.68 -32.78 2.58
CA ARG A 336 -9.68 -31.67 3.54
C ARG A 336 -10.55 -30.48 3.12
N ILE A 337 -11.30 -30.58 2.02
CA ILE A 337 -12.21 -29.53 1.55
C ILE A 337 -13.63 -30.10 1.53
N LYS A 338 -14.37 -29.88 2.61
CA LYS A 338 -15.79 -30.24 2.72
C LYS A 338 -16.61 -28.99 2.39
N LEU A 339 -17.08 -28.79 1.16
CA LEU A 339 -17.99 -27.66 0.91
C LEU A 339 -19.29 -27.89 1.69
N SER A 340 -19.93 -26.83 2.18
CA SER A 340 -21.25 -26.89 2.82
C SER A 340 -22.15 -25.80 2.25
N TYR A 341 -23.47 -25.97 2.40
CA TYR A 341 -24.46 -24.93 2.12
C TYR A 341 -24.01 -23.60 2.75
N ARG A 342 -24.02 -22.52 1.95
CA ARG A 342 -23.55 -21.17 2.32
C ARG A 342 -22.18 -21.11 3.04
N GLY A 343 -21.32 -22.10 2.81
CA GLY A 343 -19.97 -22.17 3.34
C GLY A 343 -19.00 -21.25 2.59
N SER A 344 -17.91 -20.86 3.25
CA SER A 344 -16.91 -19.97 2.67
C SER A 344 -15.65 -20.73 2.25
N LEU A 345 -15.13 -20.45 1.06
CA LEU A 345 -13.89 -21.05 0.53
C LEU A 345 -12.92 -19.97 0.04
N ALA A 346 -11.63 -20.14 0.37
CA ALA A 346 -10.54 -19.40 -0.25
C ALA A 346 -9.37 -20.33 -0.57
N VAL A 347 -8.89 -20.29 -1.82
CA VAL A 347 -7.81 -21.17 -2.32
C VAL A 347 -6.73 -20.36 -3.03
N ILE A 348 -5.49 -20.74 -2.75
CA ILE A 348 -4.28 -20.37 -3.46
C ILE A 348 -3.70 -21.66 -4.05
N GLY A 349 -4.08 -21.94 -5.29
CA GLY A 349 -3.74 -23.13 -6.04
C GLY A 349 -2.64 -22.92 -7.07
N TYR A 350 -2.14 -24.04 -7.61
CA TYR A 350 -1.17 -24.06 -8.68
C TYR A 350 -1.46 -25.19 -9.64
N VAL A 351 -1.42 -24.89 -10.93
CA VAL A 351 -1.47 -25.89 -12.00
C VAL A 351 -0.05 -26.13 -12.48
N GLY A 352 0.46 -27.33 -12.24
CA GLY A 352 1.78 -27.76 -12.72
C GLY A 352 2.17 -29.14 -12.22
N ARG A 353 3.35 -29.61 -12.62
CA ARG A 353 3.86 -30.95 -12.26
C ARG A 353 4.26 -31.07 -10.79
N VAL A 354 4.94 -30.05 -10.25
CA VAL A 354 5.50 -30.11 -8.88
C VAL A 354 4.61 -29.40 -7.87
N ARG A 355 4.29 -30.08 -6.76
CA ARG A 355 3.55 -29.51 -5.64
C ARG A 355 4.30 -28.35 -5.00
N GLN A 356 3.58 -27.27 -4.71
CA GLN A 356 4.19 -26.05 -4.20
C GLN A 356 3.98 -25.89 -2.68
N ARG A 357 5.05 -25.59 -1.93
CA ARG A 357 4.96 -25.42 -0.45
C ARG A 357 4.11 -24.22 -0.01
N TRP A 358 3.85 -23.29 -0.92
CA TRP A 358 3.08 -22.07 -0.67
C TRP A 358 1.58 -22.22 -0.97
N LEU A 359 1.10 -23.39 -1.36
CA LEU A 359 -0.33 -23.62 -1.52
C LEU A 359 -1.05 -23.44 -0.19
N ARG A 360 -2.20 -22.77 -0.21
CA ARG A 360 -3.02 -22.56 0.99
C ARG A 360 -4.48 -22.61 0.57
N TYR A 361 -5.28 -23.25 1.40
CA TYR A 361 -6.73 -23.22 1.25
C TYR A 361 -7.34 -23.19 2.65
N ARG A 362 -8.52 -22.58 2.74
CA ARG A 362 -9.34 -22.62 3.94
C ARG A 362 -10.77 -22.75 3.49
N PHE A 363 -11.45 -23.68 4.13
CA PHE A 363 -12.89 -23.83 4.07
C PHE A 363 -13.43 -23.62 5.47
N ARG A 364 -14.61 -23.02 5.57
CA ARG A 364 -15.38 -22.93 6.82
C ARG A 364 -16.86 -23.06 6.49
N PRO A 365 -17.63 -23.84 7.27
CA PRO A 365 -19.05 -24.03 7.03
C PRO A 365 -19.84 -22.75 7.30
N GLN A 366 -21.15 -22.80 7.03
CA GLN A 366 -22.07 -21.70 7.29
C GLN A 366 -21.89 -21.15 8.72
N LYS A 367 -22.04 -19.83 8.89
CA LYS A 367 -21.89 -19.11 10.16
C LYS A 367 -20.49 -19.16 10.81
N ARG A 368 -19.54 -19.94 10.28
CA ARG A 368 -18.16 -20.02 10.80
C ARG A 368 -17.15 -19.24 9.96
N GLY A 369 -17.59 -18.49 8.95
CA GLY A 369 -16.74 -17.78 7.98
C GLY A 369 -15.83 -16.69 8.58
N PRO A 370 -15.32 -15.74 7.78
CA PRO A 370 -14.91 -15.93 6.40
C PRO A 370 -13.66 -16.84 6.31
N SER A 371 -13.60 -17.66 5.25
CA SER A 371 -12.35 -18.30 4.84
C SER A 371 -11.38 -17.29 4.25
N SER A 372 -10.22 -17.14 4.91
CA SER A 372 -9.12 -16.30 4.44
C SER A 372 -7.81 -17.07 4.45
N VAL A 373 -7.08 -16.97 3.35
CA VAL A 373 -5.72 -17.53 3.19
C VAL A 373 -4.77 -16.47 2.68
N VAL A 374 -3.53 -16.52 3.16
CA VAL A 374 -2.44 -15.63 2.76
C VAL A 374 -1.26 -16.51 2.39
N SER A 375 -0.62 -16.27 1.25
CA SER A 375 0.59 -17.02 0.93
C SER A 375 1.65 -16.24 0.19
N ARG A 376 2.89 -16.52 0.54
CA ARG A 376 4.11 -15.88 0.05
C ARG A 376 4.73 -16.75 -1.03
N ILE A 377 4.09 -16.70 -2.19
CA ILE A 377 4.46 -17.46 -3.39
C ILE A 377 5.72 -16.83 -4.05
N PRO A 378 6.78 -17.60 -4.33
CA PRO A 378 8.12 -17.14 -4.74
C PRO A 378 8.22 -16.42 -6.09
#